data_AF-A0A814N2L2-F1
#
_entry.id   AF-A0A814N2L2-F1
#
_cell.length_a   1.000
_cell.length_b   1.000
_cell.length_c   1.000
_cell.angle_alpha   90.00
_cell.angle_beta   90.00
_cell.angle_gamma   90.00
#
_symmetry.space_group_name_H-M   'P 1'
#
loop_
_entity.id
_entity.type
_entity.pdbx_description
1 polymer ?
#
loop_
_entity_poly.entity_id
_entity_poly.type
_entity_poly.pdbx_seq_one_letter_code
_entity_poly.pdbx_strand_id
1 'polypeptide(L)'
;MLGNALALEKTTAKYPIKRVVVKQHTIGKGVSSKVITNITSLPTRVVIGFVRNSAYDGVLDQNPFNFGHFNLTKLNLMVDGLSSPYYKPLELNFAKNQYIRGYYSLFENIDKPVFATGNDISREDYPKGYSLFAFDLTPDLYNGDQFNIIRTGNLDVG
;
A
#
# COMPACT_ATOMS: atom_id res chain seq x y z
N MET A 1 37.42 -2.15 -10.41
CA MET A 1 36.35 -3.17 -10.53
C MET A 1 36.81 -4.61 -10.24
N LEU A 2 37.95 -4.87 -9.58
CA LEU A 2 38.41 -6.24 -9.26
C LEU A 2 37.78 -6.83 -7.98
N GLY A 3 37.46 -6.00 -6.98
CA GLY A 3 37.01 -6.46 -5.66
C GLY A 3 35.70 -7.24 -5.67
N ASN A 4 34.73 -6.84 -6.51
CA ASN A 4 33.45 -7.55 -6.63
C ASN A 4 33.62 -8.91 -7.32
N ALA A 5 34.51 -9.03 -8.32
CA ALA A 5 34.78 -10.29 -9.01
C ALA A 5 35.44 -11.31 -8.07
N LEU A 6 36.46 -10.87 -7.31
CA LEU A 6 37.13 -11.72 -6.31
C LEU A 6 36.21 -12.15 -5.15
N ALA A 7 35.21 -11.34 -4.80
CA ALA A 7 34.22 -11.71 -3.78
C ALA A 7 33.21 -12.75 -4.28
N LEU A 8 32.81 -12.67 -5.55
CA LEU A 8 31.94 -13.65 -6.21
C LEU A 8 32.62 -15.01 -6.45
N GLU A 9 33.95 -15.02 -6.61
CA GLU A 9 34.74 -16.25 -6.66
C GLU A 9 34.76 -17.00 -5.32
N LYS A 10 34.70 -16.27 -4.20
CA LYS A 10 34.78 -16.85 -2.84
C LYS A 10 33.41 -17.15 -2.22
N THR A 11 32.36 -16.44 -2.64
CA THR A 11 31.03 -16.57 -2.05
C THR A 11 29.94 -16.37 -3.10
N THR A 12 28.87 -17.15 -2.99
CA THR A 12 27.72 -17.04 -3.89
C THR A 12 27.05 -15.68 -3.77
N ALA A 13 26.71 -15.08 -4.92
CA ALA A 13 25.89 -13.87 -4.98
C ALA A 13 24.52 -14.11 -4.32
N LYS A 14 24.13 -13.22 -3.39
CA LYS A 14 22.78 -13.21 -2.82
C LYS A 14 21.96 -12.14 -3.51
N TYR A 15 20.91 -12.57 -4.22
CA TYR A 15 19.95 -11.67 -4.86
C TYR A 15 18.67 -11.60 -4.02
N PRO A 16 18.35 -10.47 -3.38
CA PRO A 16 17.11 -10.34 -2.64
C PRO A 16 15.93 -10.24 -3.61
N ILE A 17 14.95 -11.11 -3.42
CA ILE A 17 13.73 -11.14 -4.22
C ILE A 17 12.65 -10.33 -3.50
N LYS A 18 12.18 -9.24 -4.12
CA LYS A 18 10.99 -8.51 -3.64
C LYS A 18 9.76 -9.37 -3.94
N ARG A 19 9.09 -9.87 -2.89
CA ARG A 19 7.85 -10.64 -3.02
C ARG A 19 6.64 -9.72 -2.83
N VAL A 20 5.66 -9.84 -3.70
CA VAL A 20 4.34 -9.21 -3.54
C VAL A 20 3.39 -10.26 -3.00
N VAL A 21 2.67 -9.93 -1.93
CA VAL A 21 1.68 -10.80 -1.30
C VAL A 21 0.36 -10.03 -1.25
N VAL A 22 -0.71 -10.66 -1.75
CA VAL A 22 -2.07 -10.12 -1.68
C VAL A 22 -2.82 -10.82 -0.56
N LYS A 23 -3.46 -10.04 0.31
CA LYS A 23 -4.33 -10.52 1.38
C LYS A 23 -5.71 -9.90 1.17
N GLN A 24 -6.75 -10.70 1.31
CA GLN A 24 -8.13 -10.27 1.12
C GLN A 24 -8.92 -10.41 2.41
N HIS A 25 -9.82 -9.45 2.65
CA HIS A 25 -10.72 -9.45 3.79
C HIS A 25 -12.07 -8.90 3.37
N THR A 26 -13.14 -9.61 3.73
CA THR A 26 -14.51 -9.17 3.45
C THR A 26 -15.01 -8.27 4.57
N ILE A 27 -15.54 -7.11 4.20
CA ILE A 27 -16.25 -6.20 5.11
C ILE A 27 -17.74 -6.28 4.77
N GLY A 28 -18.56 -6.67 5.75
CA GLY A 28 -20.00 -6.80 5.59
C GLY A 28 -20.69 -5.44 5.36
N LYS A 29 -21.79 -5.44 4.62
CA LYS A 29 -22.63 -4.26 4.45
C LYS A 29 -23.12 -3.76 5.81
N GLY A 30 -23.05 -2.44 6.04
CA GLY A 30 -23.50 -1.81 7.28
C GLY A 30 -22.45 -1.76 8.39
N VAL A 31 -21.27 -2.35 8.19
CA VAL A 31 -20.14 -2.21 9.12
C VAL A 31 -19.54 -0.82 8.97
N SER A 32 -19.47 -0.07 10.07
CA SER A 32 -18.92 1.29 10.12
C SER A 32 -17.43 1.34 10.50
N SER A 33 -16.91 0.28 11.13
CA SER A 33 -15.51 0.18 11.54
C SER A 33 -15.09 -1.29 11.58
N LYS A 34 -13.87 -1.56 11.14
CA LYS A 34 -13.28 -2.90 11.13
C LYS A 34 -11.77 -2.80 11.34
N VAL A 35 -11.27 -3.53 12.32
CA VAL A 35 -9.82 -3.75 12.49
C VAL A 35 -9.47 -5.14 11.97
N ILE A 36 -8.40 -5.21 11.18
CA ILE A 36 -7.80 -6.43 10.65
C ILE A 36 -6.41 -6.52 11.24
N THR A 37 -6.14 -7.55 12.03
CA THR A 37 -4.86 -7.72 12.72
C THR A 37 -4.00 -8.79 12.07
N ASN A 38 -2.68 -8.69 12.24
CA ASN A 38 -1.70 -9.67 11.79
C ASN A 38 -1.83 -10.03 10.30
N ILE A 39 -2.02 -9.04 9.44
CA ILE A 39 -2.31 -9.22 8.00
C ILE A 39 -1.16 -9.99 7.31
N THR A 40 0.07 -9.61 7.63
CA THR A 40 1.29 -10.18 7.06
C THR A 40 2.49 -9.86 7.96
N SER A 41 3.61 -10.55 7.72
CA SER A 41 4.92 -10.05 8.16
C SER A 41 5.18 -8.67 7.56
N LEU A 42 5.83 -7.78 8.32
CA LEU A 42 6.08 -6.40 7.96
C LEU A 42 6.70 -6.23 6.55
N PRO A 43 5.92 -5.75 5.55
CA PRO A 43 6.43 -5.52 4.21
C PRO A 43 7.18 -4.17 4.17
N THR A 44 7.87 -3.90 3.06
CA THR A 44 8.46 -2.57 2.81
C THR A 44 7.45 -1.59 2.25
N ARG A 45 6.31 -2.06 1.71
CA ARG A 45 5.25 -1.22 1.17
C ARG A 45 3.90 -1.92 1.33
N VAL A 46 2.88 -1.15 1.64
CA VAL A 46 1.49 -1.62 1.72
C VAL A 46 0.64 -0.79 0.77
N VAL A 47 -0.22 -1.47 0.01
CA VAL A 47 -1.24 -0.82 -0.82
C VAL A 47 -2.59 -1.41 -0.43
N ILE A 48 -3.54 -0.54 -0.10
CA ILE A 48 -4.88 -0.90 0.35
C ILE A 48 -5.88 -0.37 -0.67
N GLY A 49 -6.80 -1.24 -1.09
CA GLY A 49 -7.89 -0.91 -1.98
C GLY A 49 -9.15 -1.64 -1.56
N PHE A 50 -10.30 -1.05 -1.88
CA PHE A 50 -11.60 -1.65 -1.62
C PHE A 50 -12.29 -1.89 -2.96
N VAL A 51 -12.91 -3.06 -3.11
CA VAL A 51 -13.67 -3.44 -4.30
C VAL A 51 -14.98 -4.08 -3.86
N ARG A 52 -16.01 -4.04 -4.72
CA ARG A 52 -17.26 -4.77 -4.42
C ARG A 52 -16.98 -6.27 -4.43
N ASN A 53 -17.55 -7.00 -3.48
CA ASN A 53 -17.36 -8.45 -3.40
C ASN A 53 -17.79 -9.16 -4.70
N SER A 54 -18.94 -8.76 -5.28
CA SER A 54 -19.41 -9.28 -6.57
C SER A 54 -18.44 -8.99 -7.74
N ALA A 55 -17.73 -7.86 -7.72
CA ALA A 55 -16.73 -7.55 -8.74
C ALA A 55 -15.49 -8.44 -8.55
N TYR A 56 -15.07 -8.65 -7.30
CA TYR A 56 -14.00 -9.56 -6.94
C TYR A 56 -14.32 -11.02 -7.33
N ASP A 57 -15.56 -11.45 -7.11
CA ASP A 57 -16.07 -12.78 -7.47
C ASP A 57 -16.26 -12.97 -8.99
N GLY A 58 -16.05 -11.92 -9.80
CA GLY A 58 -16.04 -12.00 -11.26
C GLY A 58 -17.42 -11.91 -11.94
N VAL A 59 -18.38 -11.21 -11.34
CA VAL A 59 -19.65 -10.90 -12.04
C VAL A 59 -19.34 -10.11 -13.32
N LEU A 60 -19.83 -10.61 -14.46
CA LEU A 60 -19.42 -10.18 -15.81
C LEU A 60 -19.61 -8.69 -16.10
N ASP A 61 -20.61 -8.05 -15.49
CA ASP A 61 -20.92 -6.62 -15.68
C ASP A 61 -20.18 -5.70 -14.70
N GLN A 62 -19.25 -6.24 -13.90
CA GLN A 62 -18.51 -5.50 -12.90
C GLN A 62 -17.00 -5.53 -13.14
N ASN A 63 -16.35 -4.42 -12.81
CA ASN A 63 -14.90 -4.28 -12.94
C ASN A 63 -14.20 -4.60 -11.60
N PRO A 64 -13.38 -5.66 -11.51
CA PRO A 64 -12.62 -6.01 -10.29
C PRO A 64 -11.52 -4.99 -9.95
N PHE A 65 -11.18 -4.08 -10.86
CA PHE A 65 -10.19 -3.01 -10.67
C PHE A 65 -10.83 -1.65 -10.37
N ASN A 66 -12.15 -1.62 -10.13
CA ASN A 66 -12.83 -0.41 -9.68
C ASN A 66 -12.65 -0.23 -8.16
N PHE A 67 -11.56 0.42 -7.77
CA PHE A 67 -11.20 0.69 -6.39
C PHE A 67 -12.02 1.86 -5.84
N GLY A 68 -13.20 1.52 -5.30
CA GLY A 68 -14.13 2.48 -4.74
C GLY A 68 -13.70 2.99 -3.36
N HIS A 69 -14.06 4.22 -3.03
CA HIS A 69 -13.82 4.78 -1.70
C HIS A 69 -14.85 4.33 -0.64
N PHE A 70 -16.04 3.88 -1.05
CA PHE A 70 -17.13 3.41 -0.16
C PHE A 70 -17.44 4.34 1.03
N ASN A 71 -17.30 5.65 0.84
CA ASN A 71 -17.43 6.67 1.89
C ASN A 71 -16.51 6.45 3.10
N LEU A 72 -15.34 5.85 2.90
CA LEU A 72 -14.32 5.70 3.93
C LEU A 72 -13.98 7.07 4.54
N THR A 73 -14.04 7.16 5.86
CA THR A 73 -13.80 8.39 6.62
C THR A 73 -12.47 8.39 7.35
N LYS A 74 -11.97 7.20 7.71
CA LYS A 74 -10.71 7.02 8.42
C LYS A 74 -10.03 5.74 7.96
N LEU A 75 -8.71 5.79 7.77
CA LEU A 75 -7.85 4.63 7.55
C LEU A 75 -6.60 4.75 8.41
N ASN A 76 -6.29 3.73 9.20
CA ASN A 76 -5.13 3.70 10.06
C ASN A 76 -4.28 2.44 9.80
N LEU A 77 -2.97 2.64 9.68
CA LEU A 77 -1.99 1.55 9.56
C LEU A 77 -1.14 1.50 10.83
N MET A 78 -1.13 0.36 11.50
CA MET A 78 -0.43 0.18 12.77
C MET A 78 0.63 -0.90 12.62
N VAL A 79 1.82 -0.63 13.17
CA VAL A 79 2.94 -1.56 13.25
C VAL A 79 3.19 -1.84 14.72
N ASP A 80 3.09 -3.11 15.12
CA ASP A 80 3.24 -3.58 16.51
C ASP A 80 2.30 -2.85 17.50
N GLY A 81 1.05 -2.61 17.09
CA GLY A 81 0.02 -1.95 17.91
C GLY A 81 0.23 -0.45 18.11
N LEU A 82 1.35 0.10 17.65
CA LEU A 82 1.58 1.53 17.58
C LEU A 82 1.08 2.03 16.23
N SER A 83 0.28 3.11 16.24
CA SER A 83 0.14 3.88 15.01
C SER A 83 1.55 4.32 14.62
N SER A 84 2.00 3.91 13.43
CA SER A 84 3.39 4.16 13.03
C SER A 84 3.67 5.65 13.24
N PRO A 85 4.76 6.03 13.93
CA PRO A 85 5.08 7.45 14.16
C PRO A 85 5.19 8.25 12.85
N TYR A 86 5.37 7.56 11.72
CA TYR A 86 5.48 8.12 10.38
C TYR A 86 4.13 8.34 9.66
N TYR A 87 3.05 7.64 10.05
CA TYR A 87 1.76 7.67 9.32
C TYR A 87 0.62 8.07 10.24
N LYS A 88 0.29 9.36 10.22
CA LYS A 88 -0.98 9.84 10.81
C LYS A 88 -2.13 9.13 10.11
N PRO A 89 -3.19 8.73 10.85
CA PRO A 89 -4.39 8.19 10.23
C PRO A 89 -4.88 9.11 9.12
N LEU A 90 -5.27 8.52 7.99
CA LEU A 90 -5.88 9.27 6.90
C LEU A 90 -7.30 9.59 7.31
N GLU A 91 -7.61 10.87 7.45
CA GLU A 91 -8.98 11.37 7.62
C GLU A 91 -9.48 11.87 6.27
N LEU A 92 -10.65 11.36 5.86
CA LEU A 92 -11.18 11.49 4.51
C LEU A 92 -12.64 11.93 4.56
N ASN A 93 -13.04 12.77 3.63
CA ASN A 93 -14.45 13.06 3.37
C ASN A 93 -14.65 13.29 1.87
N PHE A 94 -15.06 12.23 1.17
CA PHE A 94 -15.27 12.25 -0.27
C PHE A 94 -16.42 13.17 -0.69
N ALA A 95 -17.48 13.27 0.13
CA ALA A 95 -18.61 14.17 -0.14
C ALA A 95 -18.20 15.65 -0.11
N LYS A 96 -17.20 16.02 0.69
CA LYS A 96 -16.65 17.38 0.80
C LYS A 96 -15.38 17.60 -0.03
N ASN A 97 -15.00 16.65 -0.90
CA ASN A 97 -13.75 16.67 -1.65
C ASN A 97 -12.47 16.75 -0.76
N GLN A 98 -12.54 16.25 0.47
CA GLN A 98 -11.44 16.20 1.43
C GLN A 98 -10.78 14.81 1.41
N TYR A 99 -10.16 14.44 0.29
CA TYR A 99 -9.48 13.15 0.12
C TYR A 99 -8.01 13.32 -0.31
N ILE A 100 -7.49 14.55 -0.27
CA ILE A 100 -6.16 14.88 -0.81
C ILE A 100 -5.04 14.07 -0.16
N ARG A 101 -5.14 13.76 1.13
CA ARG A 101 -4.16 12.91 1.82
C ARG A 101 -4.18 11.46 1.31
N GLY A 102 -5.35 10.93 0.95
CA GLY A 102 -5.48 9.63 0.31
C GLY A 102 -4.79 9.62 -1.06
N TYR A 103 -5.15 10.57 -1.91
CA TYR A 103 -4.52 10.73 -3.23
C TYR A 103 -2.99 10.89 -3.14
N TYR A 104 -2.53 11.78 -2.25
CA TYR A 104 -1.10 12.03 -2.07
C TYR A 104 -0.36 10.78 -1.55
N SER A 105 -0.99 9.99 -0.67
CA SER A 105 -0.40 8.72 -0.20
C SER A 105 -0.13 7.76 -1.37
N LEU A 106 -1.03 7.68 -2.34
CA LEU A 106 -0.83 6.84 -3.53
C LEU A 106 0.30 7.39 -4.40
N PHE A 107 0.25 8.68 -4.70
CA PHE A 107 1.20 9.34 -5.59
C PHE A 107 2.63 9.24 -5.07
N GLU A 108 2.86 9.62 -3.81
CA GLU A 108 4.19 9.65 -3.18
C GLU A 108 4.80 8.24 -2.98
N ASN A 109 3.95 7.24 -2.69
CA ASN A 109 4.43 5.93 -2.29
C ASN A 109 4.41 4.89 -3.42
N ILE A 110 3.83 5.19 -4.58
CA ILE A 110 3.89 4.32 -5.76
C ILE A 110 4.85 4.87 -6.80
N ASP A 111 4.80 6.17 -7.07
CA ASP A 111 5.61 6.75 -8.13
C ASP A 111 7.08 6.84 -7.67
N LYS A 112 7.99 6.38 -8.53
CA LYS A 112 9.43 6.52 -8.26
C LYS A 112 9.82 7.90 -8.79
N PRO A 113 10.26 8.85 -7.93
CA PRO A 113 10.63 10.21 -8.37
C PRO A 113 11.68 10.22 -9.49
N VAL A 114 12.48 9.15 -9.58
CA VAL A 114 13.60 9.00 -10.52
C VAL A 114 13.14 8.79 -11.97
N PHE A 115 11.94 8.23 -12.21
CA PHE A 115 11.50 7.88 -13.57
C PHE A 115 10.34 8.74 -14.09
N ALA A 116 9.74 9.59 -13.25
CA ALA A 116 8.68 10.55 -13.64
C ALA A 116 7.57 9.94 -14.52
N THR A 117 7.28 8.65 -14.33
CA THR A 117 6.32 7.92 -15.17
C THR A 117 4.88 8.17 -14.77
N GLY A 118 4.63 8.74 -13.57
CA GLY A 118 3.28 8.91 -13.07
C GLY A 118 2.57 7.58 -12.87
N ASN A 119 1.38 7.64 -12.30
CA ASN A 119 0.45 6.51 -12.25
C ASN A 119 -0.81 6.74 -13.11
N ASP A 120 -0.81 7.80 -13.93
CA ASP A 120 -1.93 8.25 -14.79
C ASP A 120 -3.27 8.44 -14.07
N ILE A 121 -3.24 8.60 -12.74
CA ILE A 121 -4.43 8.86 -11.93
C ILE A 121 -4.39 10.34 -11.54
N SER A 122 -5.30 11.12 -12.13
CA SER A 122 -5.48 12.51 -11.71
C SER A 122 -6.18 12.59 -10.33
N ARG A 123 -6.09 13.74 -9.68
CA ARG A 123 -6.81 13.99 -8.43
C ARG A 123 -8.33 13.87 -8.65
N GLU A 124 -8.80 14.30 -9.80
CA GLU A 124 -10.22 14.31 -10.20
C GLU A 124 -10.73 12.90 -10.48
N ASP A 125 -9.86 12.00 -10.93
CA ASP A 125 -10.20 10.59 -11.18
C ASP A 125 -10.10 9.74 -9.93
N TYR A 126 -9.21 10.08 -8.99
CA TYR A 126 -9.04 9.36 -7.73
C TYR A 126 -10.35 8.89 -7.05
N PRO A 127 -11.38 9.75 -6.82
CA PRO A 127 -12.62 9.30 -6.18
C PRO A 127 -13.53 8.46 -7.09
N LYS A 128 -13.26 8.34 -8.39
CA LYS A 128 -14.11 7.69 -9.40
C LYS A 128 -13.76 6.22 -9.67
N GLY A 129 -13.14 5.55 -8.70
CA GLY A 129 -12.73 4.14 -8.84
C GLY A 129 -11.23 3.89 -8.83
N TYR A 130 -10.44 4.89 -8.46
CA TYR A 130 -8.98 4.79 -8.36
C TYR A 130 -8.48 5.08 -6.93
N SER A 131 -9.33 4.86 -5.93
CA SER A 131 -9.06 5.17 -4.52
C SER A 131 -8.23 4.07 -3.85
N LEU A 132 -6.93 4.04 -4.17
CA LEU A 132 -5.92 3.21 -3.51
C LEU A 132 -5.11 4.04 -2.50
N PHE A 133 -4.72 3.41 -1.39
CA PHE A 133 -3.94 4.04 -0.32
C PHE A 133 -2.61 3.32 -0.18
N ALA A 134 -1.49 4.02 -0.31
CA ALA A 134 -0.16 3.43 -0.27
C ALA A 134 0.67 4.00 0.89
N PHE A 135 1.43 3.12 1.53
CA PHE A 135 2.29 3.44 2.67
C PHE A 135 3.67 2.81 2.48
N ASP A 136 4.72 3.61 2.63
CA ASP A 136 6.10 3.14 2.62
C ASP A 136 6.55 2.72 4.03
N LEU A 137 6.91 1.46 4.20
CA LEU A 137 7.37 0.93 5.49
C LEU A 137 8.88 0.68 5.50
N THR A 138 9.61 1.24 4.53
CA THR A 138 11.07 1.19 4.53
C THR A 138 11.65 1.97 5.73
N PRO A 139 12.74 1.50 6.35
CA PRO A 139 13.39 2.19 7.47
C PRO A 139 13.93 3.58 7.11
N ASP A 140 14.34 3.76 5.86
CA ASP A 140 14.94 4.97 5.31
C ASP A 140 13.95 5.88 4.58
N LEU A 141 12.68 5.45 4.46
CA LEU A 141 11.61 6.11 3.69
C LEU A 141 12.03 6.41 2.25
N TYR A 142 12.96 5.61 1.71
CA TYR A 142 13.52 5.80 0.39
C TYR A 142 12.95 4.75 -0.56
N ASN A 143 12.13 5.21 -1.50
CA ASN A 143 11.48 4.40 -2.54
C ASN A 143 12.43 3.96 -3.68
N GLY A 144 13.72 3.75 -3.38
CA GLY A 144 14.71 3.27 -4.34
C GLY A 144 14.88 1.75 -4.35
N ASP A 145 15.88 1.29 -5.10
CA ASP A 145 16.26 -0.14 -5.15
C ASP A 145 17.34 -0.49 -4.11
N GLN A 146 17.44 0.31 -3.04
CA GLN A 146 18.31 0.02 -1.91
C GLN A 146 17.81 -1.18 -1.11
N PHE A 147 18.76 -1.91 -0.54
CA PHE A 147 18.50 -3.10 0.25
C PHE A 147 18.08 -2.69 1.66
N ASN A 148 16.86 -3.08 2.03
CA ASN A 148 16.36 -2.89 3.38
C ASN A 148 16.41 -4.21 4.16
N ILE A 149 16.85 -4.13 5.42
CA ILE A 149 16.88 -5.28 6.32
C ILE A 149 15.43 -5.75 6.54
N ILE A 150 15.20 -7.06 6.41
CA ILE A 150 13.89 -7.66 6.72
C ILE A 150 13.62 -7.41 8.21
N ARG A 151 12.51 -6.73 8.49
CA ARG A 151 12.03 -6.50 9.85
C ARG A 151 10.90 -7.47 10.17
N THR A 152 10.86 -7.90 11.43
CA THR A 152 9.73 -8.64 11.97
C THR A 152 8.85 -7.66 12.74
N GLY A 153 7.55 -7.74 12.52
CA GLY A 153 6.55 -6.93 13.20
C GLY A 153 5.16 -7.32 12.72
N ASN A 154 4.17 -7.01 13.53
CA ASN A 154 2.76 -7.23 13.24
C ASN A 154 2.18 -6.01 12.53
N LEU A 155 1.48 -6.24 11.43
CA LEU A 155 0.81 -5.18 10.68
C LEU A 155 -0.71 -5.31 10.85
N ASP A 156 -1.31 -4.24 11.37
CA ASP A 156 -2.75 -4.12 11.58
C ASP A 156 -3.30 -2.93 10.78
N VAL A 157 -4.53 -3.06 10.29
CA VAL A 157 -5.26 -2.01 9.56
C VAL A 157 -6.60 -1.77 10.24
N GLY A 158 -6.98 -0.51 10.46
CA GLY A 158 -8.25 -0.12 11.08
C GLY A 158 -8.89 1.12 10.48
#